data_AF-A0A397UGR7-F1
#
_entry.id   AF-A0A397UGR7-F1
#
_cell.length_a   1.000
_cell.length_b   1.000
_cell.length_c   1.000
_cell.angle_alpha   90.00
_cell.angle_beta   90.00
_cell.angle_gamma   90.00
#
_symmetry.space_group_name_H-M   'P 1'
#
loop_
_entity.id
_entity.type
_entity.pdbx_description
1 polymer ?
#
loop_
_entity_poly.entity_id
_entity_poly.type
_entity_poly.pdbx_seq_one_letter_code
_entity_poly.pdbx_strand_id
1 'polypeptide(L)'
;MIPLTWDANDKPAFLSVDSNELRVNYLGHNENDAVIRTNNPIPPQCKLFYFEINIINNAENGIIAIGFCKKSAELNKLPGYGKNSWGYHCDDGCLFECSEIEEPYGPKFKSRDTIGCCLNFRNNTVFYTKNGVNLGIAFRDLENSMEDPYYPCIGVSSKGCSISIEANFGNKKFEYTAITDNDIDDDRVKEEWIKVLKQCDNEDMIEVFISH
;
A
#
# COMPACT_ATOMS: atom_id res chain seq x y z
N MET A 1 10.13 -14.61 0.54
CA MET A 1 8.66 -14.80 0.55
C MET A 1 8.02 -13.46 0.20
N ILE A 2 6.80 -13.47 -0.36
CA ILE A 2 6.12 -12.29 -0.89
C ILE A 2 5.15 -11.75 0.18
N PRO A 3 4.93 -10.44 0.29
CA PRO A 3 3.92 -9.87 1.17
C PRO A 3 2.52 -10.22 0.68
N LEU A 4 1.89 -11.19 1.34
CA LEU A 4 0.53 -11.65 1.00
C LEU A 4 -0.50 -11.31 2.06
N THR A 5 -0.04 -10.96 3.28
CA THR A 5 -0.88 -10.62 4.42
C THR A 5 -0.21 -9.58 5.33
N TRP A 6 -1.00 -8.96 6.21
CA TRP A 6 -0.49 -8.12 7.30
C TRP A 6 0.23 -8.97 8.36
N ASP A 7 1.27 -8.41 8.99
CA ASP A 7 1.91 -9.08 10.11
C ASP A 7 1.07 -8.93 11.38
N ALA A 8 0.31 -9.97 11.74
CA ALA A 8 -0.50 -9.97 12.95
C ALA A 8 0.33 -9.90 14.24
N ASN A 9 1.63 -10.20 14.19
CA ASN A 9 2.53 -10.16 15.34
C ASN A 9 3.28 -8.83 15.47
N ASP A 10 3.42 -8.07 14.37
CA ASP A 10 4.14 -6.80 14.32
C ASP A 10 3.18 -5.61 14.16
N LYS A 11 2.37 -5.40 15.20
CA LYS A 11 1.37 -4.33 15.26
C LYS A 11 1.14 -3.82 16.68
N PRO A 12 0.66 -2.57 16.85
CA PRO A 12 0.14 -2.09 18.13
C PRO A 12 -1.01 -2.97 18.67
N ALA A 13 -1.11 -3.08 20.01
CA ALA A 13 -2.09 -3.92 20.69
C ALA A 13 -3.56 -3.56 20.40
N PHE A 14 -3.80 -2.31 20.00
CA PHE A 14 -5.13 -1.76 19.73
C PHE A 14 -5.55 -1.85 18.25
N LEU A 15 -4.71 -2.42 17.38
CA LEU A 15 -5.13 -2.92 16.08
C LEU A 15 -5.54 -4.39 16.21
N SER A 16 -6.68 -4.75 15.64
CA SER A 16 -7.03 -6.16 15.39
C SER A 16 -6.90 -6.47 13.91
N VAL A 17 -6.48 -7.70 13.62
CA VAL A 17 -6.44 -8.24 12.26
C VAL A 17 -7.36 -9.44 12.22
N ASP A 18 -8.10 -9.62 11.13
CA ASP A 18 -8.97 -10.77 10.93
C ASP A 18 -8.18 -12.07 10.73
N SER A 19 -8.89 -13.20 10.69
CA SER A 19 -8.28 -14.53 10.56
C SER A 19 -7.57 -14.76 9.22
N ASN A 20 -7.91 -13.99 8.20
CA ASN A 20 -7.26 -14.04 6.88
C ASN A 20 -6.06 -13.10 6.80
N GLU A 21 -5.79 -12.34 7.86
CA GLU A 21 -4.70 -11.37 7.93
C GLU A 21 -4.76 -10.27 6.85
N LEU A 22 -5.95 -9.97 6.33
CA LEU A 22 -6.16 -8.98 5.27
C LEU A 22 -6.94 -7.76 5.75
N ARG A 23 -7.77 -7.92 6.77
CA ARG A 23 -8.59 -6.83 7.32
C ARG A 23 -8.03 -6.34 8.63
N VAL A 24 -7.76 -5.04 8.69
CA VAL A 24 -7.31 -4.33 9.90
C VAL A 24 -8.47 -3.52 10.44
N ASN A 25 -8.69 -3.63 11.75
CA ASN A 25 -9.68 -2.82 12.46
C ASN A 25 -9.00 -2.05 13.60
N TYR A 26 -9.36 -0.79 13.70
CA TYR A 26 -9.02 0.11 14.78
C TYR A 26 -10.29 0.54 15.47
N LEU A 27 -10.35 0.43 16.80
CA LEU A 27 -11.56 0.72 17.57
C LEU A 27 -11.63 2.17 18.09
N GLY A 28 -10.62 3.00 17.82
CA GLY A 28 -10.65 4.41 18.23
C GLY A 28 -10.38 4.67 19.72
N HIS A 29 -10.03 3.65 20.50
CA HIS A 29 -9.82 3.79 21.95
C HIS A 29 -8.47 4.41 22.34
N ASN A 30 -7.59 4.66 21.37
CA ASN A 30 -6.30 5.31 21.59
C ASN A 30 -6.26 6.66 20.86
N GLU A 31 -5.41 7.58 21.28
CA GLU A 31 -5.15 8.83 20.55
C GLU A 31 -3.88 8.76 19.71
N ASN A 32 -3.11 7.67 19.82
CA ASN A 32 -1.87 7.48 19.10
C ASN A 32 -2.10 6.85 17.72
N ASP A 33 -1.20 7.20 16.79
CA ASP A 33 -1.13 6.57 15.47
C ASP A 33 -0.81 5.08 15.59
N ALA A 34 -1.45 4.29 14.74
CA ALA A 34 -1.25 2.86 14.64
C ALA A 34 -0.78 2.50 13.23
N VAL A 35 0.40 1.92 13.10
CA VAL A 35 0.89 1.40 11.82
C VAL A 35 1.03 -0.11 11.88
N ILE A 36 0.67 -0.75 10.77
CA ILE A 36 0.93 -2.16 10.52
C ILE A 36 1.55 -2.29 9.13
N ARG A 37 2.50 -3.21 9.02
CA ARG A 37 3.18 -3.58 7.77
C ARG A 37 2.95 -5.05 7.46
N THR A 38 3.30 -5.46 6.25
CA THR A 38 3.14 -6.86 5.81
C THR A 38 4.09 -7.81 6.53
N ASN A 39 3.73 -9.10 6.55
CA ASN A 39 4.51 -10.17 7.16
C ASN A 39 5.89 -10.41 6.50
N ASN A 40 6.04 -9.99 5.25
CA ASN A 40 7.27 -10.10 4.47
C ASN A 40 7.55 -8.79 3.74
N PRO A 41 8.82 -8.48 3.43
CA PRO A 41 9.14 -7.39 2.54
C PRO A 41 8.81 -7.76 1.09
N ILE A 42 8.62 -6.76 0.24
CA ILE A 42 8.60 -6.92 -1.21
C ILE A 42 9.94 -7.55 -1.62
N PRO A 43 9.93 -8.70 -2.31
CA PRO A 43 11.15 -9.32 -2.79
C PRO A 43 11.92 -8.35 -3.69
N PRO A 44 13.24 -8.15 -3.49
CA PRO A 44 14.04 -7.21 -4.29
C PRO A 44 14.07 -7.57 -5.79
N GLN A 45 13.83 -8.83 -6.14
CA GLN A 45 13.68 -9.26 -7.53
C GLN A 45 12.36 -8.83 -8.18
N CYS A 46 11.37 -8.37 -7.40
CA CYS A 46 10.13 -7.84 -7.94
C CYS A 46 10.43 -6.56 -8.71
N LYS A 47 10.10 -6.57 -9.99
CA LYS A 47 10.28 -5.40 -10.85
C LYS A 47 9.17 -4.37 -10.68
N LEU A 48 8.00 -4.86 -10.27
CA LEU A 48 6.81 -4.08 -10.04
C LEU A 48 6.01 -4.81 -8.95
N PHE A 49 5.48 -4.07 -7.99
CA PHE A 49 4.64 -4.60 -6.92
C PHE A 49 3.43 -3.68 -6.76
N TYR A 50 2.23 -4.26 -6.77
CA TYR A 50 0.98 -3.51 -6.68
C TYR A 50 0.07 -4.14 -5.63
N PHE A 51 -0.55 -3.29 -4.82
CA PHE A 51 -1.57 -3.69 -3.85
C PHE A 51 -2.66 -2.63 -3.77
N GLU A 52 -3.86 -3.04 -3.37
CA GLU A 52 -5.00 -2.15 -3.16
C GLU A 52 -5.46 -2.21 -1.71
N ILE A 53 -5.89 -1.06 -1.19
CA ILE A 53 -6.51 -0.92 0.12
C ILE A 53 -7.96 -0.46 -0.08
N ASN A 54 -8.88 -1.32 0.29
CA ASN A 54 -10.31 -1.04 0.31
C ASN A 54 -10.68 -0.41 1.65
N ILE A 55 -11.23 0.80 1.61
CA ILE A 55 -11.62 1.51 2.82
C ILE A 55 -13.06 1.12 3.16
N ILE A 56 -13.22 0.20 4.10
CA ILE A 56 -14.55 -0.31 4.50
C ILE A 56 -15.30 0.78 5.25
N ASN A 57 -14.64 1.38 6.24
CA ASN A 57 -15.12 2.59 6.89
C ASN A 57 -13.94 3.47 7.34
N ASN A 58 -14.21 4.76 7.42
CA ASN A 58 -13.37 5.73 8.07
C ASN A 58 -14.23 6.65 8.93
N ALA A 59 -13.68 7.05 10.06
CA ALA A 59 -14.29 8.01 10.96
C ALA A 59 -14.33 9.41 10.38
N GLU A 60 -15.31 10.21 10.80
CA GLU A 60 -15.22 11.67 10.64
C GLU A 60 -13.99 12.16 11.45
N ASN A 61 -13.02 12.77 10.77
CA ASN A 61 -11.69 13.12 11.29
C ASN A 61 -10.72 11.96 11.57
N GLY A 62 -11.01 10.75 11.05
CA GLY A 62 -10.02 9.67 11.02
C GLY A 62 -9.06 9.83 9.85
N ILE A 63 -7.77 9.70 10.11
CA ILE A 63 -6.71 9.67 9.11
C ILE A 63 -6.39 8.23 8.77
N ILE A 64 -6.34 7.93 7.47
CA ILE A 64 -5.80 6.70 6.91
C ILE A 64 -4.65 7.13 6.00
N ALA A 65 -3.47 6.58 6.26
CA ALA A 65 -2.28 6.79 5.46
C ALA A 65 -1.86 5.46 4.84
N ILE A 66 -1.66 5.44 3.52
CA ILE A 66 -1.33 4.24 2.76
C ILE A 66 0.04 4.44 2.13
N GLY A 67 0.91 3.45 2.23
CA GLY A 67 2.18 3.50 1.55
C GLY A 67 3.08 2.32 1.87
N PHE A 68 4.35 2.62 2.11
CA PHE A 68 5.38 1.62 2.30
C PHE A 68 6.47 2.13 3.24
N CYS A 69 7.16 1.22 3.91
CA CYS A 69 8.22 1.55 4.85
C CYS A 69 9.32 0.49 4.85
N LYS A 70 10.48 0.84 5.40
CA LYS A 70 11.55 -0.13 5.67
C LYS A 70 11.35 -0.74 7.05
N LYS A 71 12.07 -1.83 7.34
CA LYS A 71 11.99 -2.51 8.64
C LYS A 71 12.34 -1.60 9.84
N SER A 72 13.22 -0.63 9.62
CA SER A 72 13.68 0.33 10.63
C SER A 72 12.68 1.46 10.91
N ALA A 73 11.59 1.58 10.14
CA ALA A 73 10.58 2.61 10.36
C ALA A 73 9.83 2.41 11.69
N GLU A 74 9.51 3.52 12.34
CA GLU A 74 8.73 3.56 13.57
C GLU A 74 7.24 3.27 13.29
N LEU A 75 6.60 2.39 14.06
CA LEU A 75 5.20 1.98 13.84
C LEU A 75 4.17 2.83 14.64
N ASN A 76 4.61 3.92 15.25
CA ASN A 76 3.79 4.88 16.00
C ASN A 76 3.71 6.26 15.29
N LYS A 77 4.07 6.32 14.01
CA LYS A 77 3.98 7.49 13.15
C LYS A 77 3.37 7.06 11.83
N LEU A 78 2.37 7.77 11.34
CA LEU A 78 1.73 7.46 10.06
C LEU A 78 2.76 7.31 8.91
N PRO A 79 2.52 6.42 7.93
CA PRO A 79 3.35 6.31 6.73
C PRO A 79 3.75 7.67 6.16
N GLY A 80 5.05 7.87 5.95
CA GLY A 80 5.61 9.15 5.48
C GLY A 80 6.16 10.09 6.56
N TYR A 81 5.56 10.18 7.76
CA TYR A 81 5.97 11.16 8.78
C TYR A 81 7.35 10.87 9.41
N GLY A 82 7.74 9.61 9.46
CA GLY A 82 9.00 9.15 10.03
C GLY A 82 10.01 8.77 8.96
N LYS A 83 11.30 8.72 9.34
CA LYS A 83 12.37 8.23 8.47
C LYS A 83 12.03 6.84 7.92
N ASN A 84 12.49 6.57 6.69
CA ASN A 84 12.34 5.29 6.03
C ASN A 84 10.88 4.86 5.81
N SER A 85 10.00 5.83 5.58
CA SER A 85 8.56 5.64 5.41
C SER A 85 8.02 6.65 4.40
N TRP A 86 7.03 6.23 3.61
CA TRP A 86 6.39 7.01 2.57
C TRP A 86 4.88 6.78 2.63
N GLY A 87 4.07 7.81 2.44
CA GLY A 87 2.62 7.68 2.57
C GLY A 87 1.81 8.71 1.80
N TYR A 88 0.61 8.29 1.41
CA TYR A 88 -0.46 9.09 0.86
C TYR A 88 -1.63 9.15 1.85
N HIS A 89 -2.05 10.36 2.24
CA HIS A 89 -2.97 10.57 3.37
C HIS A 89 -4.38 10.94 2.90
N CYS A 90 -5.38 10.43 3.64
CA CYS A 90 -6.77 10.49 3.21
C CYS A 90 -7.43 11.85 3.40
N ASP A 91 -6.98 12.60 4.40
CA ASP A 91 -7.62 13.79 4.95
C ASP A 91 -7.23 15.07 4.20
N ASP A 92 -6.06 15.10 3.56
CA ASP A 92 -5.55 16.22 2.78
C ASP A 92 -5.34 15.86 1.29
N GLY A 93 -5.04 14.61 0.98
CA GLY A 93 -4.61 14.19 -0.36
C GLY A 93 -3.13 14.48 -0.63
N CYS A 94 -2.32 14.65 0.41
CA CYS A 94 -0.90 14.94 0.32
C CYS A 94 -0.04 13.68 0.44
N LEU A 95 1.18 13.80 -0.05
CA LEU A 95 2.27 12.85 0.13
C LEU A 95 3.16 13.30 1.27
N PHE A 96 3.74 12.31 1.93
CA PHE A 96 4.75 12.48 2.95
C PHE A 96 5.89 11.51 2.69
N GLU A 97 7.11 12.03 2.66
CA GLU A 97 8.34 11.29 2.37
C GLU A 97 9.38 11.52 3.46
N CYS A 98 9.59 10.49 4.29
CA CYS A 98 10.60 10.45 5.34
C CYS A 98 10.60 11.66 6.31
N SER A 99 9.52 12.44 6.36
CA SER A 99 9.41 13.72 7.06
C SER A 99 7.94 14.16 7.19
N GLU A 100 7.68 15.10 8.08
CA GLU A 100 6.36 15.72 8.30
C GLU A 100 6.05 16.85 7.29
N ILE A 101 6.83 16.96 6.21
CA ILE A 101 6.60 17.95 5.15
C ILE A 101 5.58 17.36 4.17
N GLU A 102 4.44 18.02 4.05
CA GLU A 102 3.38 17.66 3.11
C GLU A 102 3.68 18.16 1.70
N GLU A 103 3.39 17.31 0.70
CA GLU A 103 3.41 17.71 -0.71
C GLU A 103 2.04 17.43 -1.37
N PRO A 104 1.39 18.42 -2.01
CA PRO A 104 0.13 18.19 -2.71
C PRO A 104 0.28 17.17 -3.84
N TYR A 105 -0.66 16.23 -3.93
CA TYR A 105 -0.58 15.15 -4.92
C TYR A 105 -1.93 14.78 -5.53
N GLY A 106 -2.86 14.31 -4.71
CA GLY A 106 -4.06 13.64 -5.20
C GLY A 106 -5.33 14.08 -4.47
N PRO A 107 -6.49 13.54 -4.89
CA PRO A 107 -7.75 13.81 -4.20
C PRO A 107 -7.84 13.02 -2.89
N LYS A 108 -8.27 13.68 -1.81
CA LYS A 108 -8.73 13.05 -0.56
C LYS A 108 -9.53 11.77 -0.82
N PHE A 109 -9.42 10.81 0.08
CA PHE A 109 -10.10 9.52 -0.04
C PHE A 109 -10.77 9.11 1.26
N LYS A 110 -11.78 8.23 1.18
CA LYS A 110 -12.66 7.92 2.30
C LYS A 110 -13.29 6.55 2.17
N SER A 111 -14.22 6.23 3.07
CA SER A 111 -15.09 5.05 2.99
C SER A 111 -15.59 4.78 1.58
N ARG A 112 -15.47 3.52 1.14
CA ARG A 112 -15.80 2.98 -0.18
C ARG A 112 -14.86 3.35 -1.31
N ASP A 113 -13.82 4.15 -1.06
CA ASP A 113 -12.74 4.29 -2.04
C ASP A 113 -11.77 3.10 -1.94
N THR A 114 -11.21 2.73 -3.09
CA THR A 114 -10.10 1.79 -3.26
C THR A 114 -8.86 2.59 -3.63
N ILE A 115 -7.79 2.45 -2.85
CA ILE A 115 -6.51 3.11 -3.13
C ILE A 115 -5.46 2.07 -3.47
N GLY A 116 -4.95 2.12 -4.70
CA GLY A 116 -3.84 1.30 -5.13
C GLY A 116 -2.50 1.99 -4.90
N CYS A 117 -1.46 1.22 -4.63
CA CYS A 117 -0.09 1.70 -4.54
C CYS A 117 0.80 0.79 -5.38
N CYS A 118 1.52 1.38 -6.33
CA CYS A 118 2.39 0.68 -7.25
C CYS A 118 3.84 1.09 -7.02
N LEU A 119 4.67 0.15 -6.58
CA LEU A 119 6.12 0.32 -6.49
C LEU A 119 6.76 -0.25 -7.75
N ASN A 120 7.30 0.64 -8.59
CA ASN A 120 7.96 0.29 -9.84
C ASN A 120 9.48 0.40 -9.71
N PHE A 121 10.13 -0.75 -9.51
CA PHE A 121 11.58 -0.86 -9.36
C PHE A 121 12.34 -0.83 -10.70
N ARG A 122 11.65 -0.72 -11.82
CA ARG A 122 12.29 -0.60 -13.15
C ARG A 122 12.65 0.85 -13.46
N ASN A 123 11.74 1.75 -13.14
CA ASN A 123 11.91 3.19 -13.32
C ASN A 123 12.15 3.92 -11.99
N ASN A 124 12.23 3.18 -10.89
CA ASN A 124 12.41 3.68 -9.53
C ASN A 124 11.35 4.72 -9.12
N THR A 125 10.08 4.45 -9.44
CA THR A 125 8.97 5.34 -9.10
C THR A 125 7.87 4.64 -8.32
N VAL A 126 7.07 5.45 -7.63
CA VAL A 126 5.80 5.03 -7.03
C VAL A 126 4.68 5.85 -7.63
N PHE A 127 3.55 5.23 -7.91
CA PHE A 127 2.30 5.94 -8.16
C PHE A 127 1.16 5.33 -7.34
N TYR A 128 0.13 6.12 -7.10
CA TYR A 128 -1.11 5.63 -6.50
C TYR A 128 -2.24 5.61 -7.53
N THR A 129 -3.24 4.79 -7.26
CA THR A 129 -4.50 4.79 -7.98
C THR A 129 -5.64 5.09 -7.01
N LYS A 130 -6.72 5.67 -7.52
CA LYS A 130 -7.97 5.81 -6.78
C LYS A 130 -9.11 5.27 -7.64
N ASN A 131 -9.83 4.28 -7.13
CA ASN A 131 -10.97 3.65 -7.81
C ASN A 131 -10.63 3.27 -9.26
N GLY A 132 -9.47 2.63 -9.43
CA GLY A 132 -8.95 2.21 -10.74
C GLY A 132 -8.42 3.32 -11.64
N VAL A 133 -8.24 4.56 -11.16
CA VAL A 133 -7.65 5.67 -11.93
C VAL A 133 -6.25 5.99 -11.43
N ASN A 134 -5.25 5.99 -12.32
CA ASN A 134 -3.88 6.41 -12.00
C ASN A 134 -3.83 7.90 -11.64
N LEU A 135 -3.19 8.24 -10.53
CA LEU A 135 -3.05 9.61 -10.02
C LEU A 135 -1.71 10.27 -10.39
N GLY A 136 -0.84 9.58 -11.12
CA GLY A 136 0.49 10.06 -11.51
C GLY A 136 1.60 9.65 -10.54
N ILE A 137 2.83 10.04 -10.84
CA ILE A 137 4.01 9.68 -10.02
C ILE A 137 3.94 10.43 -8.68
N ALA A 138 3.98 9.66 -7.59
CA ALA A 138 4.02 10.15 -6.22
C ALA A 138 5.45 10.29 -5.70
N PHE A 139 6.26 9.24 -5.81
CA PHE A 139 7.64 9.23 -5.33
C PHE A 139 8.60 8.80 -6.44
N ARG A 140 9.85 9.24 -6.33
CA ARG A 140 10.95 8.92 -7.25
C ARG A 140 12.12 8.35 -6.47
N ASP A 141 13.13 7.90 -7.20
CA ASP A 141 14.40 7.45 -6.64
C ASP A 141 14.26 6.30 -5.63
N LEU A 142 13.30 5.39 -5.86
CA LEU A 142 13.20 4.15 -5.09
C LEU A 142 14.51 3.36 -5.15
N GLU A 143 14.98 2.93 -3.97
CA GLU A 143 16.19 2.12 -3.83
C GLU A 143 15.82 0.64 -3.78
N ASN A 144 16.24 -0.15 -4.78
CA ASN A 144 16.05 -1.59 -4.73
C ASN A 144 17.20 -2.28 -3.97
N SER A 145 17.15 -2.25 -2.64
CA SER A 145 18.16 -2.86 -1.76
C SER A 145 17.74 -4.25 -1.26
N MET A 146 18.64 -5.22 -1.38
CA MET A 146 18.50 -6.55 -0.77
C MET A 146 18.58 -6.51 0.76
N GLU A 147 19.35 -5.57 1.31
CA GLU A 147 19.62 -5.49 2.76
C GLU A 147 18.58 -4.64 3.50
N ASP A 148 17.88 -3.77 2.77
CA ASP A 148 16.92 -2.80 3.33
C ASP A 148 15.64 -2.72 2.49
N PRO A 149 14.88 -3.83 2.39
CA PRO A 149 13.75 -3.92 1.48
C PRO A 149 12.50 -3.23 2.05
N TYR A 150 11.59 -2.87 1.14
CA TYR A 150 10.33 -2.21 1.49
C TYR A 150 9.23 -3.18 1.90
N TYR A 151 8.35 -2.72 2.76
CA TYR A 151 7.13 -3.39 3.21
C TYR A 151 5.94 -2.48 2.90
N PRO A 152 4.87 -2.96 2.24
CA PRO A 152 3.60 -2.27 2.25
C PRO A 152 3.16 -2.03 3.69
N CYS A 153 2.63 -0.85 3.96
CA CYS A 153 2.15 -0.48 5.27
C CYS A 153 0.97 0.48 5.19
N ILE A 154 0.18 0.46 6.25
CA ILE A 154 -0.96 1.35 6.45
C ILE A 154 -0.88 1.91 7.85
N GLY A 155 -1.24 3.18 7.98
CA GLY A 155 -1.37 3.89 9.24
C GLY A 155 -2.79 4.36 9.44
N VAL A 156 -3.26 4.32 10.69
CA VAL A 156 -4.55 4.86 11.09
C VAL A 156 -4.39 5.74 12.32
N SER A 157 -5.11 6.85 12.32
CA SER A 157 -5.21 7.76 13.47
C SER A 157 -6.65 8.22 13.60
N SER A 158 -7.27 8.04 14.76
CA SER A 158 -8.63 8.53 15.00
C SER A 158 -8.92 8.69 16.48
N LYS A 159 -9.61 9.77 16.84
CA LYS A 159 -10.07 10.05 18.19
C LYS A 159 -11.47 9.48 18.41
N GLY A 160 -11.55 8.30 19.02
CA GLY A 160 -12.83 7.73 19.47
C GLY A 160 -13.69 7.05 18.42
N CYS A 161 -13.20 6.91 17.18
CA CYS A 161 -13.99 6.32 16.10
C CYS A 161 -13.30 5.11 15.48
N SER A 162 -14.10 4.18 14.98
CA SER A 162 -13.59 2.97 14.35
C SER A 162 -13.17 3.20 12.91
N ILE A 163 -12.10 2.50 12.51
CA ILE A 163 -11.61 2.43 11.13
C ILE A 163 -11.48 0.95 10.77
N SER A 164 -11.90 0.58 9.57
CA SER A 164 -11.81 -0.77 9.03
C SER A 164 -11.35 -0.69 7.58
N ILE A 165 -10.27 -1.40 7.29
CA ILE A 165 -9.62 -1.41 5.98
C ILE A 165 -9.23 -2.83 5.61
N GLU A 166 -9.41 -3.18 4.34
CA GLU A 166 -9.10 -4.51 3.81
C GLU A 166 -8.08 -4.39 2.68
N ALA A 167 -6.99 -5.15 2.80
CA ALA A 167 -5.97 -5.23 1.77
C ALA A 167 -6.32 -6.26 0.71
N ASN A 168 -5.96 -5.93 -0.52
CA ASN A 168 -5.86 -6.84 -1.63
C ASN A 168 -4.39 -6.87 -2.10
N PHE A 169 -3.69 -7.94 -1.76
CA PHE A 169 -2.32 -8.22 -2.24
C PHE A 169 -2.31 -9.12 -3.49
N GLY A 170 -3.43 -9.20 -4.22
CA GLY A 170 -3.63 -10.08 -5.38
C GLY A 170 -4.56 -11.27 -5.12
N ASN A 171 -5.14 -11.36 -3.91
CA ASN A 171 -6.12 -12.39 -3.56
C ASN A 171 -7.50 -12.17 -4.22
N LYS A 172 -7.72 -10.98 -4.79
CA LYS A 172 -8.91 -10.60 -5.57
C LYS A 172 -8.46 -9.81 -6.80
N LYS A 173 -9.31 -9.74 -7.81
CA LYS A 173 -9.11 -8.84 -8.96
C LYS A 173 -8.94 -7.39 -8.49
N PHE A 174 -7.95 -6.71 -9.05
CA PHE A 174 -7.71 -5.29 -8.81
C PHE A 174 -8.74 -4.42 -9.54
N GLU A 175 -9.10 -3.29 -8.93
CA GLU A 175 -9.96 -2.27 -9.56
C GLU A 175 -9.20 -1.51 -10.66
N TYR A 176 -7.90 -1.30 -10.47
CA TYR A 176 -7.02 -0.81 -11.53
C TYR A 176 -6.85 -1.87 -12.63
N THR A 177 -7.53 -1.64 -13.75
CA THR A 177 -7.57 -2.56 -14.90
C THR A 177 -6.89 -1.99 -16.16
N ALA A 178 -6.62 -0.68 -16.17
CA ALA A 178 -6.12 0.04 -17.32
C ALA A 178 -4.64 0.38 -17.14
N ILE A 179 -3.76 -0.32 -17.87
CA ILE A 179 -2.45 0.23 -18.20
C ILE A 179 -2.61 0.91 -19.55
N THR A 180 -2.45 2.23 -19.59
CA THR A 180 -2.16 2.90 -20.86
C THR A 180 -0.70 2.68 -21.20
N ASP A 181 -0.33 2.77 -22.48
CA ASP A 181 1.06 2.58 -22.98
C ASP A 181 2.10 3.43 -22.24
N ASN A 182 1.68 4.45 -21.50
CA ASN A 182 2.55 5.37 -20.76
C ASN A 182 2.92 4.89 -19.35
N ASP A 183 2.22 3.89 -18.80
CA ASP A 183 2.40 3.50 -17.39
C ASP A 183 3.42 2.35 -17.21
N ILE A 184 3.76 1.63 -18.30
CA ILE A 184 4.70 0.51 -18.31
C ILE A 184 5.58 0.62 -19.56
N ASP A 185 6.80 1.11 -19.38
CA ASP A 185 7.77 1.38 -20.45
C ASP A 185 8.44 0.10 -21.04
N ASP A 186 7.83 -1.07 -20.84
CA ASP A 186 8.33 -2.37 -21.35
C ASP A 186 7.15 -3.26 -21.79
N ASP A 187 7.02 -3.44 -23.10
CA ASP A 187 6.00 -4.26 -23.75
C ASP A 187 5.93 -5.68 -23.18
N ARG A 188 7.05 -6.28 -22.78
CA ARG A 188 7.09 -7.63 -22.18
C ARG A 188 6.41 -7.66 -20.82
N VAL A 189 6.52 -6.58 -20.06
CA VAL A 189 5.86 -6.44 -18.76
C VAL A 189 4.43 -6.03 -18.88
N LYS A 190 4.09 -5.22 -19.87
CA LYS A 190 2.68 -5.04 -20.21
C LYS A 190 2.01 -6.39 -20.48
N GLU A 191 2.64 -7.28 -21.25
CA GLU A 191 2.13 -8.63 -21.51
C GLU A 191 2.09 -9.53 -20.27
N GLU A 192 3.13 -9.55 -19.45
CA GLU A 192 3.18 -10.35 -18.21
C GLU A 192 2.19 -9.83 -17.16
N TRP A 193 2.00 -8.51 -17.02
CA TRP A 193 1.03 -7.91 -16.11
C TRP A 193 -0.40 -8.14 -16.56
N ILE A 194 -0.68 -8.05 -17.86
CA ILE A 194 -1.98 -8.45 -18.42
C ILE A 194 -2.24 -9.94 -18.17
N LYS A 195 -1.21 -10.80 -18.21
CA LYS A 195 -1.34 -12.22 -17.87
C LYS A 195 -1.65 -12.42 -16.37
N VAL A 196 -0.95 -11.74 -15.48
CA VAL A 196 -1.21 -11.78 -14.02
C VAL A 196 -2.64 -11.30 -13.71
N LEU A 197 -3.07 -10.17 -14.29
CA LEU A 197 -4.43 -9.65 -14.13
C LEU A 197 -5.51 -10.62 -14.64
N LYS A 198 -5.24 -11.33 -15.75
CA LYS A 198 -6.14 -12.35 -16.31
C LYS A 198 -6.10 -13.67 -15.52
N GLN A 199 -4.98 -13.98 -14.87
CA GLN A 199 -4.88 -15.14 -13.98
C GLN A 199 -5.65 -14.92 -12.68
N CYS A 200 -5.76 -13.69 -12.18
CA CYS A 200 -6.65 -13.36 -11.06
C CYS A 200 -8.15 -13.57 -11.35
N ASP A 201 -8.55 -13.79 -12.63
CA ASP A 201 -9.92 -14.19 -13.00
C ASP A 201 -10.12 -15.72 -12.92
N ASN A 202 -9.06 -16.53 -12.72
CA ASN A 202 -9.13 -17.96 -12.49
C ASN A 202 -8.59 -18.30 -11.10
N GLU A 203 -9.38 -19.03 -10.32
CA GLU A 203 -8.98 -19.62 -9.03
C GLU A 203 -7.77 -20.53 -9.25
N ASP A 204 -6.56 -20.00 -9.05
CA ASP A 204 -5.36 -20.66 -8.50
C ASP A 204 -4.08 -19.86 -8.87
N MET A 205 -3.33 -19.48 -7.82
CA MET A 205 -1.89 -19.11 -7.82
C MET A 205 -1.47 -17.66 -8.15
N ILE A 206 -0.98 -16.98 -7.10
CA ILE A 206 -0.03 -15.87 -7.16
C ILE A 206 1.36 -16.47 -7.45
N GLU A 207 1.71 -16.62 -8.73
CA GLU A 207 3.11 -16.78 -9.14
C GLU A 207 3.70 -15.42 -9.46
N VAL A 208 4.63 -14.98 -8.61
CA VAL A 208 5.43 -13.78 -8.81
C VAL A 208 6.43 -14.02 -9.93
N PHE A 209 6.21 -13.36 -11.06
CA PHE A 209 7.18 -13.24 -12.16
C PHE A 209 8.15 -12.08 -11.82
N ILE A 210 9.48 -12.15 -11.97
CA ILE A 210 10.32 -12.97 -12.86
C ILE A 210 11.65 -13.28 -12.15
N SER A 211 12.00 -14.55 -12.00
CA SER A 211 13.39 -15.00 -12.06
C SER A 211 13.70 -15.44 -13.49
N HIS A 212 14.86 -15.00 -13.99
CA HIS A 212 15.77 -15.56 -15.01
C HIS A 212 16.66 -14.42 -15.49
#